data_AF-A0A0W0Y6E7-F1
#
_entry.id   AF-A0A0W0Y6E7-F1
#
_cell.length_a   1.000
_cell.length_b   1.000
_cell.length_c   1.000
_cell.angle_alpha   90.00
_cell.angle_beta   90.00
_cell.angle_gamma   90.00
#
_symmetry.space_group_name_H-M   'P 1'
#
loop_
_entity.id
_entity.type
_entity.pdbx_description
1 polymer ?
#
loop_
_entity_poly.entity_id
_entity_poly.type
_entity_poly.pdbx_seq_one_letter_code
_entity_poly.pdbx_strand_id
1 'polypeptide(L)'
;MAIATSTFFRQAPSITPLVRPVIQSADKQQAGYIYVGEENDCFFRSAAAAIISKALDNPAKHEGLIQQILEYHKTLFPKPQQLERADSYVKRLRQLMVQQPITQFVRDLGFTLRQITVDELVSDPVAYQDAFSDQLSSVAKMRQSDTRINDHVVRDALAKRLSLSIKILEVEPGKEFHATHHSSPPEGVTPAAKLKLQVEDKIYRPHVANSAVFEKYNAAMALPELPEVNRASDPGMEELKAQIKESRQLLRQDYLRRVKNLEVQYKAKDFDKTGLRETLLEEWKHSFNYHLRVPYAGIEHGIQKFFRRNIGLANKHEATNIKPQRDYQDHTALDFIHTIAQGLSLGIFNEDRVFANLKKYSSENKKQEPSAGMRMR
;
A
#
# COMPACT_ATOMS: atom_id res chain seq x y z
N MET A 1 65.81 73.60 7.43
CA MET A 1 65.92 72.12 7.51
C MET A 1 64.97 71.65 8.59
N ALA A 2 63.87 71.02 8.19
CA ALA A 2 62.93 70.34 9.07
C ALA A 2 62.60 69.01 8.40
N ILE A 3 62.98 67.91 9.04
CA ILE A 3 62.79 66.56 8.52
C ILE A 3 61.38 66.13 8.92
N ALA A 4 60.47 66.07 7.94
CA ALA A 4 59.16 65.49 8.10
C ALA A 4 59.29 63.95 8.05
N THR A 5 59.22 63.30 9.19
CA THR A 5 59.08 61.84 9.28
C THR A 5 57.62 61.47 9.09
N SER A 6 57.32 60.93 7.91
CA SER A 6 56.06 60.25 7.59
C SER A 6 55.91 59.00 8.47
N THR A 7 54.97 59.03 9.40
CA THR A 7 54.44 57.86 10.12
C THR A 7 53.05 57.51 9.58
N PHE A 8 53.00 57.04 8.33
CA PHE A 8 51.88 56.23 7.86
C PHE A 8 51.99 54.83 8.49
N PHE A 9 50.88 54.28 8.97
CA PHE A 9 50.72 53.06 9.80
C PHE A 9 50.79 53.26 11.32
N ARG A 10 49.70 53.79 11.89
CA ARG A 10 49.24 53.37 13.22
C ARG A 10 47.77 52.95 13.16
N GLN A 11 47.54 51.73 13.62
CA GLN A 11 46.28 51.13 14.08
C GLN A 11 45.25 50.78 12.99
N ALA A 12 45.40 49.58 12.42
CA ALA A 12 44.24 48.84 11.95
C ALA A 12 43.37 48.47 13.17
N PRO A 13 42.03 48.62 13.10
CA PRO A 13 41.14 48.19 14.17
C PRO A 13 41.35 46.68 14.42
N SER A 14 41.43 46.28 15.68
CA SER A 14 41.51 44.88 16.06
C SER A 14 40.31 44.15 15.48
N ILE A 15 40.55 43.33 14.46
CA ILE A 15 39.58 42.40 13.91
C ILE A 15 39.17 41.52 15.09
N THR A 16 37.93 41.71 15.55
CA THR A 16 37.25 40.76 16.41
C THR A 16 37.44 39.40 15.75
N PRO A 17 37.98 38.38 16.46
CA PRO A 17 38.17 37.09 15.84
C PRO A 17 36.82 36.68 15.28
N LEU A 18 36.75 36.52 13.96
CA LEU A 18 35.63 35.91 13.27
C LEU A 18 35.28 34.69 14.11
N VAL A 19 34.14 34.77 14.78
CA VAL A 19 33.50 33.62 15.42
C VAL A 19 33.39 32.63 14.27
N ARG A 20 34.33 31.67 14.24
CA ARG A 20 34.22 30.52 13.35
C ARG A 20 32.80 30.01 13.62
N PRO A 21 31.95 29.84 12.60
CA PRO A 21 30.71 29.15 12.84
C PRO A 21 31.13 27.86 13.51
N VAL A 22 30.62 27.66 14.74
CA VAL A 22 30.72 26.38 15.41
C VAL A 22 30.29 25.40 14.35
N ILE A 23 31.23 24.57 13.88
CA ILE A 23 30.88 23.38 13.13
C ILE A 23 29.97 22.67 14.11
N GLN A 24 28.65 22.79 13.90
CA GLN A 24 27.66 22.09 14.68
C GLN A 24 28.06 20.63 14.54
N SER A 25 28.67 20.15 15.62
CA SER A 25 29.10 18.80 15.83
C SER A 25 27.93 17.91 15.47
N ALA A 26 28.05 17.15 14.37
CA ALA A 26 27.17 16.07 13.95
C ALA A 26 25.87 15.99 14.76
N ASP A 27 24.95 16.94 14.51
CA ASP A 27 23.66 16.94 15.20
C ASP A 27 23.07 15.56 14.94
N LYS A 28 22.82 14.82 16.03
CA LYS A 28 22.23 13.49 15.98
C LYS A 28 21.02 13.58 15.05
N GLN A 29 21.11 12.94 13.88
CA GLN A 29 19.98 12.74 12.98
C GLN A 29 18.93 11.93 13.75
N GLN A 30 18.05 12.63 14.47
CA GLN A 30 17.03 11.98 15.27
C GLN A 30 15.95 11.51 14.32
N ALA A 31 16.02 10.23 13.98
CA ALA A 31 14.95 9.59 13.25
C ALA A 31 13.66 9.65 14.08
N GLY A 32 12.54 9.95 13.43
CA GLY A 32 11.28 10.14 14.15
C GLY A 32 10.09 10.36 13.23
N TYR A 33 8.90 10.36 13.83
CA TYR A 33 7.65 10.72 13.17
C TYR A 33 7.49 12.23 13.18
N ILE A 34 7.27 12.83 12.02
CA ILE A 34 7.04 14.27 11.87
C ILE A 34 5.59 14.56 11.52
N TYR A 35 5.12 15.76 11.86
CA TYR A 35 3.80 16.23 11.49
C TYR A 35 3.86 17.03 10.18
N VAL A 36 3.04 16.63 9.19
CA VAL A 36 3.02 17.20 7.83
C VAL A 36 1.68 17.86 7.47
N GLY A 37 0.90 18.24 8.47
CA GLY A 37 -0.42 18.85 8.33
C GLY A 37 -1.59 17.85 8.35
N GLU A 38 -2.79 18.37 8.59
CA GLU A 38 -4.04 17.63 8.84
C GLU A 38 -5.00 17.54 7.65
N GLU A 39 -4.67 18.17 6.53
CA GLU A 39 -5.56 18.23 5.37
C GLU A 39 -5.76 16.85 4.69
N ASN A 40 -6.75 16.76 3.80
CA ASN A 40 -7.16 15.51 3.13
C ASN A 40 -6.07 14.87 2.24
N ASP A 41 -4.94 15.55 2.00
CA ASP A 41 -3.77 15.05 1.28
C ASP A 41 -2.63 14.59 2.20
N CYS A 42 -2.83 14.56 3.53
CA CYS A 42 -1.77 14.25 4.51
C CYS A 42 -1.09 12.89 4.27
N PHE A 43 -1.80 11.90 3.72
CA PHE A 43 -1.20 10.63 3.26
C PHE A 43 -0.11 10.86 2.20
N PHE A 44 -0.40 11.64 1.16
CA PHE A 44 0.53 11.90 0.06
C PHE A 44 1.70 12.76 0.50
N ARG A 45 1.45 13.76 1.35
CA ARG A 45 2.53 14.57 1.96
C ARG A 45 3.44 13.72 2.83
N SER A 46 2.86 12.81 3.60
CA SER A 46 3.61 11.84 4.39
C SER A 46 4.47 10.93 3.51
N ALA A 47 3.88 10.34 2.47
CA ALA A 47 4.62 9.52 1.52
C ALA A 47 5.76 10.29 0.85
N ALA A 48 5.52 11.53 0.42
CA ALA A 48 6.53 12.40 -0.17
C ALA A 48 7.70 12.68 0.79
N ALA A 49 7.43 13.09 2.03
CA ALA A 49 8.47 13.33 3.02
C ALA A 49 9.27 12.05 3.35
N ALA A 50 8.61 10.89 3.45
CA ALA A 50 9.27 9.61 3.65
C ALA A 50 10.17 9.24 2.46
N ILE A 51 9.71 9.45 1.22
CA ILE A 51 10.51 9.21 0.00
C ILE A 51 11.73 10.14 -0.04
N ILE A 52 11.54 11.44 0.21
CA ILE A 52 12.64 12.42 0.28
C ILE A 52 13.66 11.96 1.33
N SER A 53 13.21 11.60 2.54
CA SER A 53 14.11 11.13 3.59
C SER A 53 14.91 9.91 3.16
N LYS A 54 14.33 8.96 2.43
CA LYS A 54 15.03 7.77 1.94
C LYS A 54 16.04 8.12 0.85
N ALA A 55 15.65 8.97 -0.10
CA ALA A 55 16.54 9.42 -1.16
C ALA A 55 17.75 10.20 -0.64
N LEU A 56 17.59 10.98 0.43
CA LEU A 56 18.70 11.70 1.04
C LEU A 56 19.65 10.79 1.82
N ASP A 57 19.11 9.75 2.46
CA ASP A 57 19.86 8.75 3.24
C ASP A 57 20.69 7.81 2.34
N ASN A 58 20.12 7.33 1.24
CA ASN A 58 20.84 6.51 0.26
C ASN A 58 20.53 6.93 -1.20
N PRO A 59 21.22 7.97 -1.72
CA PRO A 59 20.97 8.52 -3.04
C PRO A 59 21.03 7.49 -4.18
N ALA A 60 22.10 6.69 -4.23
CA ALA A 60 22.33 5.76 -5.33
C ALA A 60 21.23 4.69 -5.43
N LYS A 61 20.73 4.21 -4.28
CA LYS A 61 19.66 3.19 -4.23
C LYS A 61 18.32 3.71 -4.76
N HIS A 62 18.04 5.00 -4.60
CA HIS A 62 16.73 5.58 -4.85
C HIS A 62 16.68 6.46 -6.11
N GLU A 63 17.76 6.53 -6.89
CA GLU A 63 17.88 7.35 -8.09
C GLU A 63 16.74 7.08 -9.10
N GLY A 64 16.46 5.82 -9.42
CA GLY A 64 15.40 5.46 -10.37
C GLY A 64 13.98 5.84 -9.90
N LEU A 65 13.70 5.70 -8.59
CA LEU A 65 12.44 6.14 -8.00
C LEU A 65 12.28 7.66 -8.12
N ILE A 66 13.34 8.41 -7.78
CA ILE A 66 13.32 9.87 -7.85
C ILE A 66 13.23 10.35 -9.29
N GLN A 67 13.90 9.69 -10.24
CA GLN A 67 13.73 9.97 -11.66
C GLN A 67 12.26 9.86 -12.09
N GLN A 68 11.60 8.74 -11.81
CA GLN A 68 10.20 8.52 -12.18
C GLN A 68 9.28 9.62 -11.62
N ILE A 69 9.48 9.99 -10.34
CA ILE A 69 8.66 11.01 -9.69
C ILE A 69 8.96 12.41 -10.26
N LEU A 70 10.23 12.77 -10.45
CA LEU A 70 10.61 14.11 -10.92
C LEU A 70 10.24 14.37 -12.38
N GLU A 71 10.30 13.35 -13.23
CA GLU A 71 9.82 13.46 -14.62
C GLU A 71 8.32 13.75 -14.65
N TYR A 72 7.54 13.10 -13.78
CA TYR A 72 6.12 13.43 -13.63
C TYR A 72 5.92 14.84 -13.06
N HIS A 73 6.67 15.17 -12.00
CA HIS A 73 6.59 16.46 -11.32
C HIS A 73 6.82 17.63 -12.29
N LYS A 74 7.77 17.49 -13.22
CA LYS A 74 8.07 18.49 -14.26
C LYS A 74 6.85 18.82 -15.13
N THR A 75 5.96 17.87 -15.38
CA THR A 75 4.74 18.10 -16.18
C THR A 75 3.70 18.95 -15.45
N LEU A 76 3.69 18.91 -14.11
CA LEU A 76 2.75 19.65 -13.27
C LEU A 76 3.30 21.01 -12.84
N PHE A 77 4.61 21.08 -12.56
CA PHE A 77 5.30 22.26 -12.04
C PHE A 77 6.48 22.61 -12.95
N PRO A 78 6.24 23.18 -14.15
CA PRO A 78 7.29 23.57 -15.07
C PRO A 78 8.05 24.79 -14.53
N LYS A 79 9.06 24.55 -13.69
CA LYS A 79 10.03 25.56 -13.27
C LYS A 79 11.11 25.80 -14.35
N PRO A 80 11.81 26.94 -14.36
CA PRO A 80 12.79 27.26 -15.40
C PRO A 80 13.89 26.19 -15.51
N GLN A 81 14.21 25.84 -16.77
CA GLN A 81 15.06 24.74 -17.25
C GLN A 81 16.49 24.63 -16.66
N GLN A 82 16.91 25.59 -15.83
CA GLN A 82 18.27 25.64 -15.26
C GLN A 82 18.60 24.45 -14.34
N LEU A 83 17.58 23.79 -13.78
CA LEU A 83 17.70 22.64 -12.89
C LEU A 83 17.97 21.29 -13.59
N GLU A 84 17.88 21.24 -14.92
CA GLU A 84 18.07 19.98 -15.68
C GLU A 84 19.54 19.58 -15.81
N ARG A 85 20.46 20.44 -15.35
CA ARG A 85 21.91 20.25 -15.47
C ARG A 85 22.54 19.46 -14.32
N ALA A 86 21.75 18.95 -13.37
CA ALA A 86 22.28 18.17 -12.26
C ALA A 86 22.75 16.78 -12.73
N ASP A 87 23.91 16.32 -12.26
CA ASP A 87 24.47 15.02 -12.64
C ASP A 87 23.62 13.81 -12.19
N SER A 88 22.63 14.02 -11.31
CA SER A 88 21.74 12.98 -10.80
C SER A 88 20.38 13.58 -10.41
N TYR A 89 19.33 12.76 -10.49
CA TYR A 89 17.97 13.10 -10.07
C TYR A 89 17.87 13.36 -8.57
N VAL A 90 18.64 12.66 -7.72
CA VAL A 90 18.71 13.01 -6.29
C VAL A 90 19.42 14.35 -6.06
N LYS A 91 20.43 14.71 -6.85
CA LYS A 91 21.00 16.07 -6.81
C LYS A 91 19.98 17.12 -7.25
N ARG A 92 19.20 16.85 -8.31
CA ARG A 92 18.10 17.70 -8.77
C ARG A 92 17.03 17.88 -7.70
N LEU A 93 16.67 16.80 -6.98
CA LEU A 93 15.77 16.83 -5.82
C LEU A 93 16.28 17.81 -4.76
N ARG A 94 17.56 17.72 -4.37
CA ARG A 94 18.18 18.63 -3.40
C ARG A 94 18.15 20.08 -3.86
N GLN A 95 18.42 20.34 -5.13
CA GLN A 95 18.37 21.70 -5.68
C GLN A 95 16.94 22.27 -5.63
N LEU A 96 15.93 21.47 -5.97
CA LEU A 96 14.52 21.85 -5.87
C LEU A 96 14.12 22.17 -4.42
N MET A 97 14.60 21.38 -3.45
CA MET A 97 14.36 21.61 -2.02
C MET A 97 14.95 22.93 -1.51
N VAL A 98 16.05 23.41 -2.09
CA VAL A 98 16.67 24.68 -1.69
C VAL A 98 15.95 25.89 -2.29
N GLN A 99 15.29 25.71 -3.45
CA GLN A 99 14.64 26.81 -4.16
C GLN A 99 13.28 27.23 -3.60
N GLN A 100 12.67 26.43 -2.72
CA GLN A 100 11.39 26.76 -2.11
C GLN A 100 11.29 26.19 -0.69
N PRO A 101 10.37 26.72 0.14
CA PRO A 101 10.14 26.18 1.48
C PRO A 101 9.85 24.67 1.44
N ILE A 102 10.38 23.92 2.43
CA ILE A 102 10.20 22.47 2.49
C ILE A 102 8.71 22.06 2.52
N THR A 103 7.87 22.88 3.18
CA THR A 103 6.41 22.74 3.21
C THR A 103 5.80 22.74 1.82
N GLN A 104 6.19 23.73 1.00
CA GLN A 104 5.74 23.85 -0.37
C GLN A 104 6.23 22.65 -1.18
N PHE A 105 7.50 22.29 -1.04
CA PHE A 105 8.08 21.18 -1.80
C PHE A 105 7.44 19.82 -1.51
N VAL A 106 7.22 19.49 -0.24
CA VAL A 106 6.55 18.25 0.12
C VAL A 106 5.09 18.27 -0.33
N ARG A 107 4.39 19.42 -0.27
CA ARG A 107 3.03 19.55 -0.78
C ARG A 107 2.96 19.34 -2.29
N ASP A 108 3.83 20.00 -3.06
CA ASP A 108 3.86 19.89 -4.52
C ASP A 108 4.24 18.45 -4.95
N LEU A 109 5.18 17.81 -4.24
CA LEU A 109 5.54 16.42 -4.46
C LEU A 109 4.41 15.47 -4.05
N GLY A 110 3.72 15.74 -2.94
CA GLY A 110 2.52 15.00 -2.51
C GLY A 110 1.42 15.07 -3.57
N PHE A 111 1.18 16.26 -4.12
CA PHE A 111 0.24 16.43 -5.24
C PHE A 111 0.68 15.63 -6.48
N THR A 112 1.99 15.57 -6.77
CA THR A 112 2.54 14.74 -7.84
C THR A 112 2.27 13.26 -7.60
N LEU A 113 2.50 12.76 -6.39
CA LEU A 113 2.19 11.38 -6.01
C LEU A 113 0.70 11.08 -6.16
N ARG A 114 -0.17 12.04 -5.82
CA ARG A 114 -1.61 11.92 -6.03
C ARG A 114 -1.95 11.72 -7.52
N GLN A 115 -1.37 12.52 -8.41
CA GLN A 115 -1.62 12.36 -9.84
C GLN A 115 -1.13 11.00 -10.37
N ILE A 116 0.05 10.54 -9.93
CA ILE A 116 0.58 9.21 -10.24
C ILE A 116 -0.37 8.10 -9.75
N THR A 117 -0.92 8.25 -8.55
CA THR A 117 -1.88 7.30 -7.98
C THR A 117 -3.18 7.28 -8.77
N VAL A 118 -3.76 8.43 -9.08
CA VAL A 118 -5.02 8.49 -9.86
C VAL A 118 -4.84 7.85 -11.23
N ASP A 119 -3.68 8.02 -11.87
CA ASP A 119 -3.39 7.34 -13.14
C ASP A 119 -3.37 5.82 -13.01
N GLU A 120 -2.86 5.27 -11.88
CA GLU A 120 -2.93 3.83 -11.61
C GLU A 120 -4.35 3.37 -11.25
N LEU A 121 -5.12 4.17 -10.51
CA LEU A 121 -6.51 3.83 -10.20
C LEU A 121 -7.35 3.69 -11.47
N VAL A 122 -7.14 4.60 -12.42
CA VAL A 122 -7.86 4.66 -13.69
C VAL A 122 -7.38 3.62 -14.69
N SER A 123 -6.12 3.16 -14.60
CA SER A 123 -5.60 2.12 -15.50
C SER A 123 -6.16 0.73 -15.21
N ASP A 124 -6.61 0.48 -13.97
CA ASP A 124 -7.19 -0.80 -13.53
C ASP A 124 -8.38 -0.56 -12.58
N PRO A 125 -9.51 -0.04 -13.09
CA PRO A 125 -10.65 0.33 -12.25
C PRO A 125 -11.29 -0.87 -11.55
N VAL A 126 -11.11 -2.07 -12.09
CA VAL A 126 -11.59 -3.32 -11.49
C VAL A 126 -10.81 -3.65 -10.23
N ALA A 127 -9.47 -3.63 -10.28
CA ALA A 127 -8.65 -3.87 -9.09
C ALA A 127 -8.87 -2.80 -8.00
N TYR A 128 -9.18 -1.56 -8.41
CA TYR A 128 -9.34 -0.42 -7.52
C TYR A 128 -10.79 0.05 -7.36
N GLN A 129 -11.76 -0.86 -7.49
CA GLN A 129 -13.19 -0.53 -7.48
C GLN A 129 -13.65 0.36 -6.32
N ASP A 130 -13.05 0.21 -5.13
CA ASP A 130 -13.40 0.95 -3.91
C ASP A 130 -12.92 2.41 -3.94
N ALA A 131 -12.10 2.80 -4.93
CA ALA A 131 -11.78 4.21 -5.19
C ALA A 131 -12.94 4.97 -5.85
N PHE A 132 -13.84 4.28 -6.57
CA PHE A 132 -14.88 4.89 -7.41
C PHE A 132 -16.24 4.94 -6.71
N SER A 133 -16.26 5.56 -5.53
CA SER A 133 -17.50 5.70 -4.74
C SER A 133 -18.57 6.54 -5.46
N ASP A 134 -19.84 6.36 -5.08
CA ASP A 134 -20.96 7.12 -5.66
C ASP A 134 -20.91 8.63 -5.39
N GLN A 135 -20.12 9.05 -4.40
CA GLN A 135 -19.92 10.46 -4.05
C GLN A 135 -18.96 11.18 -5.01
N LEU A 136 -18.17 10.44 -5.81
CA LEU A 136 -17.24 10.99 -6.78
C LEU A 136 -17.93 11.14 -8.13
N SER A 137 -18.07 12.39 -8.59
CA SER A 137 -18.74 12.71 -9.85
C SER A 137 -17.82 12.66 -11.08
N SER A 138 -16.50 12.71 -10.91
CA SER A 138 -15.55 12.69 -12.02
C SER A 138 -14.13 12.31 -11.58
N VAL A 139 -13.31 11.85 -12.52
CA VAL A 139 -11.87 11.61 -12.31
C VAL A 139 -11.14 12.92 -11.98
N ALA A 140 -11.56 14.04 -12.59
CA ALA A 140 -11.00 15.36 -12.29
C ALA A 140 -11.11 15.72 -10.80
N LYS A 141 -12.22 15.38 -10.13
CA LYS A 141 -12.32 15.54 -8.66
C LYS A 141 -11.30 14.68 -7.92
N MET A 142 -11.09 13.43 -8.34
CA MET A 142 -10.07 12.58 -7.73
C MET A 142 -8.66 13.20 -7.80
N ARG A 143 -8.38 14.03 -8.82
CA ARG A 143 -7.11 14.74 -8.97
C ARG A 143 -6.95 15.95 -8.04
N GLN A 144 -8.01 16.49 -7.47
CA GLN A 144 -7.96 17.64 -6.56
C GLN A 144 -7.39 17.24 -5.19
N SER A 145 -6.53 18.07 -4.60
CA SER A 145 -5.82 17.76 -3.34
C SER A 145 -6.73 17.52 -2.14
N ASP A 146 -7.87 18.19 -2.11
CA ASP A 146 -8.85 18.17 -1.02
C ASP A 146 -9.83 16.99 -1.12
N THR A 147 -9.87 16.28 -2.24
CA THR A 147 -10.80 15.18 -2.43
C THR A 147 -10.37 13.95 -1.64
N ARG A 148 -11.29 13.37 -0.87
CA ARG A 148 -11.04 12.13 -0.15
C ARG A 148 -11.28 10.93 -1.07
N ILE A 149 -10.30 10.02 -1.13
CA ILE A 149 -10.41 8.72 -1.78
C ILE A 149 -10.16 7.67 -0.68
N ASN A 150 -10.62 6.42 -0.87
CA ASN A 150 -10.35 5.36 0.08
C ASN A 150 -8.83 5.20 0.32
N ASP A 151 -8.41 5.41 1.58
CA ASP A 151 -7.00 5.47 1.96
C ASP A 151 -6.25 4.16 1.70
N HIS A 152 -6.92 3.01 1.84
CA HIS A 152 -6.33 1.70 1.57
C HIS A 152 -6.05 1.52 0.07
N VAL A 153 -7.02 1.89 -0.77
CA VAL A 153 -6.94 1.75 -2.23
C VAL A 153 -5.87 2.69 -2.81
N VAL A 154 -5.82 3.94 -2.32
CA VAL A 154 -4.79 4.92 -2.67
C VAL A 154 -3.40 4.41 -2.31
N ARG A 155 -3.25 3.86 -1.10
CA ARG A 155 -2.00 3.28 -0.62
C ARG A 155 -1.54 2.13 -1.51
N ASP A 156 -2.44 1.21 -1.88
CA ASP A 156 -2.11 0.04 -2.68
C ASP A 156 -1.78 0.41 -4.13
N ALA A 157 -2.51 1.36 -4.73
CA ALA A 157 -2.21 1.90 -6.04
C ALA A 157 -0.85 2.61 -6.07
N LEU A 158 -0.54 3.45 -5.08
CA LEU A 158 0.76 4.11 -4.97
C LEU A 158 1.90 3.08 -4.78
N ALA A 159 1.69 2.08 -3.93
CA ALA A 159 2.66 1.02 -3.68
C ALA A 159 2.96 0.20 -4.93
N LYS A 160 1.94 -0.16 -5.72
CA LYS A 160 2.12 -0.87 -6.98
C LYS A 160 2.81 0.01 -8.03
N ARG A 161 2.33 1.24 -8.24
CA ARG A 161 2.80 2.12 -9.32
C ARG A 161 4.27 2.54 -9.20
N LEU A 162 4.73 2.72 -7.98
CA LEU A 162 6.11 3.14 -7.66
C LEU A 162 6.96 2.02 -7.06
N SER A 163 6.46 0.78 -7.05
CA SER A 163 7.12 -0.38 -6.44
C SER A 163 7.56 -0.12 -5.00
N LEU A 164 6.70 0.49 -4.19
CA LEU A 164 7.00 0.82 -2.79
C LEU A 164 6.52 -0.29 -1.85
N SER A 165 7.21 -0.44 -0.73
CA SER A 165 6.69 -1.16 0.44
C SER A 165 6.25 -0.12 1.47
N ILE A 166 4.95 -0.06 1.77
CA ILE A 166 4.36 0.91 2.69
C ILE A 166 3.86 0.17 3.92
N LYS A 167 4.43 0.51 5.09
CA LYS A 167 3.96 0.03 6.40
C LYS A 167 3.26 1.18 7.11
N ILE A 168 2.02 0.98 7.53
CA ILE A 168 1.24 1.94 8.31
C ILE A 168 0.97 1.34 9.69
N LEU A 169 1.35 2.08 10.73
CA LEU A 169 1.03 1.78 12.12
C LEU A 169 -0.18 2.61 12.52
N GLU A 170 -1.32 1.96 12.77
CA GLU A 170 -2.52 2.61 13.27
C GLU A 170 -2.48 2.61 14.80
N VAL A 171 -2.36 3.82 15.35
CA VAL A 171 -2.26 4.06 16.79
C VAL A 171 -3.57 4.62 17.26
N GLU A 172 -4.25 3.87 18.11
CA GLU A 172 -5.49 4.28 18.75
C GLU A 172 -5.20 4.79 20.18
N PRO A 173 -5.77 5.95 20.58
CA PRO A 173 -5.62 6.45 21.94
C PRO A 173 -6.05 5.41 22.98
N GLY A 174 -5.17 5.12 23.94
CA GLY A 174 -5.46 4.19 25.05
C GLY A 174 -5.34 2.69 24.71
N LYS A 175 -4.88 2.32 23.50
CA LYS A 175 -4.56 0.92 23.17
C LYS A 175 -3.04 0.71 23.07
N GLU A 176 -2.53 -0.30 23.79
CA GLU A 176 -1.12 -0.70 23.72
C GLU A 176 -0.75 -1.38 22.40
N PHE A 177 -1.72 -2.07 21.77
CA PHE A 177 -1.51 -2.78 20.52
C PHE A 177 -1.98 -1.94 19.32
N HIS A 178 -1.11 -1.85 18.31
CA HIS A 178 -1.37 -1.11 17.08
C HIS A 178 -1.77 -2.07 15.95
N ALA A 179 -2.80 -1.71 15.20
CA ALA A 179 -3.06 -2.39 13.95
C ALA A 179 -1.95 -2.02 12.95
N THR A 180 -1.43 -3.02 12.24
CA THR A 180 -0.39 -2.79 11.22
C THR A 180 -0.94 -3.14 9.87
N HIS A 181 -0.86 -2.19 8.95
CA HIS A 181 -1.25 -2.37 7.57
C HIS A 181 -0.02 -2.38 6.67
N HIS A 182 -0.04 -3.25 5.66
CA HIS A 182 1.08 -3.48 4.75
C HIS A 182 0.62 -3.44 3.30
N SER A 183 1.34 -2.68 2.49
CA SER A 183 1.30 -2.77 1.03
C SER A 183 2.68 -3.11 0.52
N SER A 184 2.75 -4.08 -0.37
CA SER A 184 3.99 -4.55 -0.97
C SER A 184 3.90 -4.39 -2.49
N PRO A 185 5.05 -4.25 -3.18
CA PRO A 185 5.07 -4.30 -4.63
C PRO A 185 4.63 -5.70 -5.13
N PRO A 186 4.37 -5.86 -6.44
CA PRO A 186 4.07 -7.16 -7.02
C PRO A 186 5.11 -8.23 -6.68
N GLU A 187 4.70 -9.49 -6.65
CA GLU A 187 5.58 -10.63 -6.36
C GLU A 187 6.80 -10.66 -7.31
N GLY A 188 7.97 -10.97 -6.77
CA GLY A 188 9.23 -10.95 -7.51
C GLY A 188 9.83 -9.56 -7.75
N VAL A 189 9.11 -8.47 -7.39
CA VAL A 189 9.61 -7.11 -7.54
C VAL A 189 10.29 -6.66 -6.23
N THR A 190 11.55 -6.25 -6.34
CA THR A 190 12.27 -5.66 -5.21
C THR A 190 11.73 -4.24 -4.94
N PRO A 191 11.34 -3.90 -3.69
CA PRO A 191 10.81 -2.57 -3.40
C PRO A 191 11.84 -1.46 -3.67
N ALA A 192 11.44 -0.45 -4.44
CA ALA A 192 12.23 0.74 -4.72
C ALA A 192 12.51 1.56 -3.46
N ALA A 193 11.55 1.61 -2.53
CA ALA A 193 11.75 2.14 -1.19
C ALA A 193 10.83 1.45 -0.16
N LYS A 194 11.24 1.49 1.11
CA LYS A 194 10.45 1.01 2.25
C LYS A 194 10.02 2.21 3.11
N LEU A 195 8.74 2.54 3.08
CA LEU A 195 8.14 3.65 3.80
C LEU A 195 7.49 3.14 5.09
N LYS A 196 7.63 3.93 6.16
CA LYS A 196 6.97 3.70 7.45
C LYS A 196 6.17 4.95 7.80
N LEU A 197 4.87 4.79 7.97
CA LEU A 197 3.94 5.83 8.37
C LEU A 197 3.25 5.42 9.67
N GLN A 198 2.85 6.40 10.45
CA GLN A 198 1.93 6.25 11.57
C GLN A 198 0.64 6.98 11.22
N VAL A 199 -0.50 6.41 11.59
CA VAL A 199 -1.80 7.08 11.49
C VAL A 199 -2.42 7.13 12.88
N GLU A 200 -2.85 8.33 13.27
CA GLU A 200 -3.54 8.65 14.51
C GLU A 200 -4.66 9.65 14.14
N ASP A 201 -5.90 9.35 14.50
CA ASP A 201 -7.07 10.18 14.16
C ASP A 201 -7.16 10.58 12.68
N LYS A 202 -6.82 9.65 11.78
CA LYS A 202 -6.76 9.82 10.30
C LYS A 202 -5.66 10.76 9.81
N ILE A 203 -4.74 11.17 10.68
CA ILE A 203 -3.60 12.02 10.33
C ILE A 203 -2.38 11.12 10.11
N TYR A 204 -1.83 11.16 8.90
CA TYR A 204 -0.62 10.42 8.58
C TYR A 204 0.62 11.20 9.01
N ARG A 205 1.58 10.48 9.63
CA ARG A 205 2.88 10.99 10.04
C ARG A 205 3.97 10.09 9.47
N PRO A 206 4.92 10.61 8.66
CA PRO A 206 6.00 9.80 8.12
C PRO A 206 7.13 9.64 9.13
N HIS A 207 7.71 8.45 9.16
CA HIS A 207 8.97 8.22 9.85
C HIS A 207 10.14 8.61 8.93
N VAL A 208 10.87 9.66 9.30
CA VAL A 208 12.02 10.18 8.57
C VAL A 208 13.32 9.92 9.34
N ALA A 209 14.43 9.74 8.63
CA ALA A 209 15.76 9.59 9.23
C ALA A 209 16.34 10.95 9.68
N ASN A 210 16.03 12.02 8.94
CA ASN A 210 16.57 13.35 9.13
C ASN A 210 15.44 14.34 9.47
N SER A 211 14.92 14.28 10.70
CA SER A 211 13.83 15.16 11.16
C SER A 211 14.18 16.65 11.05
N ALA A 212 15.46 17.01 11.25
CA ALA A 212 15.98 18.37 11.12
C ALA A 212 15.66 19.04 9.77
N VAL A 213 15.62 18.26 8.68
CA VAL A 213 15.27 18.76 7.34
C VAL A 213 13.82 19.27 7.29
N PHE A 214 12.96 18.75 8.17
CA PHE A 214 11.53 19.02 8.21
C PHE A 214 11.11 19.89 9.41
N GLU A 215 12.04 20.38 10.23
CA GLU A 215 11.73 21.22 11.41
C GLU A 215 10.91 22.47 11.06
N LYS A 216 11.19 23.06 9.89
CA LYS A 216 10.53 24.28 9.41
C LYS A 216 9.26 23.99 8.60
N TYR A 217 8.76 22.76 8.60
CA TYR A 217 7.61 22.37 7.79
C TYR A 217 6.34 23.15 8.16
N ASN A 218 6.11 23.43 9.43
CA ASN A 218 4.89 24.13 9.88
C ASN A 218 5.07 25.65 10.01
N ALA A 219 6.09 26.22 9.38
CA ALA A 219 6.24 27.68 9.33
C ALA A 219 5.09 28.27 8.50
N ALA A 220 4.26 29.11 9.13
CA ALA A 220 3.12 29.74 8.48
C ALA A 220 3.58 30.58 7.28
N MET A 221 3.29 30.10 6.08
CA MET A 221 3.54 30.79 4.81
C MET A 221 2.31 30.65 3.93
N ALA A 222 1.94 31.73 3.25
CA ALA A 222 0.99 31.65 2.14
C ALA A 222 1.65 30.82 1.03
N LEU A 223 1.11 29.62 0.77
CA LEU A 223 1.63 28.74 -0.26
C LEU A 223 0.93 29.05 -1.59
N PRO A 224 1.61 28.93 -2.74
CA PRO A 224 0.98 29.10 -4.05
C PRO A 224 -0.18 28.11 -4.26
N GLU A 225 -1.11 28.43 -5.15
CA GLU A 225 -2.16 27.48 -5.55
C GLU A 225 -1.55 26.28 -6.29
N LEU A 226 -2.17 25.12 -6.12
CA LEU A 226 -1.78 23.91 -6.86
C LEU A 226 -2.35 23.98 -8.29
N PRO A 227 -1.66 23.43 -9.29
CA PRO A 227 -2.14 23.45 -10.66
C PRO A 227 -3.44 22.66 -10.79
N GLU A 228 -4.40 23.20 -11.54
CA GLU A 228 -5.60 22.46 -11.92
C GLU A 228 -5.22 21.38 -12.94
N VAL A 229 -5.56 20.12 -12.63
CA VAL A 229 -5.30 18.99 -13.53
C VAL A 229 -6.63 18.50 -14.08
N ASN A 230 -6.93 18.93 -15.30
CA ASN A 230 -8.05 18.40 -16.08
C ASN A 230 -7.49 17.80 -17.37
N ARG A 231 -7.49 16.46 -17.48
CA ARG A 231 -6.95 15.76 -18.64
C ARG A 231 -8.09 15.32 -19.53
N ALA A 232 -8.05 15.73 -20.80
CA ALA A 232 -9.00 15.27 -21.80
C ALA A 232 -8.94 13.75 -22.02
N SER A 233 -7.84 13.10 -21.64
CA SER A 233 -7.66 11.64 -21.69
C SER A 233 -8.29 10.89 -20.51
N ASP A 234 -8.81 11.59 -19.49
CA ASP A 234 -9.44 10.91 -18.37
C ASP A 234 -10.78 10.28 -18.81
N PRO A 235 -11.01 8.99 -18.52
CA PRO A 235 -12.26 8.33 -18.88
C PRO A 235 -13.44 8.86 -18.06
N GLY A 236 -14.64 8.67 -18.61
CA GLY A 236 -15.86 9.06 -17.94
C GLY A 236 -16.11 8.22 -16.69
N MET A 237 -16.58 8.85 -15.60
CA MET A 237 -16.89 8.13 -14.35
C MET A 237 -17.94 7.01 -14.58
N GLU A 238 -18.91 7.26 -15.44
CA GLU A 238 -19.92 6.26 -15.82
C GLU A 238 -19.33 5.05 -16.54
N GLU A 239 -18.32 5.27 -17.39
CA GLU A 239 -17.62 4.19 -18.09
C GLU A 239 -16.85 3.30 -17.11
N LEU A 240 -16.11 3.90 -16.18
CA LEU A 240 -15.38 3.17 -15.14
C LEU A 240 -16.33 2.37 -14.25
N LYS A 241 -17.45 2.97 -13.83
CA LYS A 241 -18.48 2.28 -13.04
C LYS A 241 -19.15 1.15 -13.81
N ALA A 242 -19.37 1.31 -15.12
CA ALA A 242 -19.91 0.25 -15.97
C ALA A 242 -18.95 -0.95 -16.06
N GLN A 243 -17.65 -0.70 -16.26
CA GLN A 243 -16.63 -1.76 -16.27
C GLN A 243 -16.57 -2.51 -14.93
N ILE A 244 -16.61 -1.79 -13.80
CA ILE A 244 -16.67 -2.39 -12.46
C ILE A 244 -17.92 -3.25 -12.29
N LYS A 245 -19.08 -2.75 -12.75
CA LYS A 245 -20.35 -3.48 -12.65
C LYS A 245 -20.34 -4.77 -13.48
N GLU A 246 -19.84 -4.71 -14.70
CA GLU A 246 -19.68 -5.88 -15.58
C GLU A 246 -18.74 -6.91 -14.94
N SER A 247 -17.57 -6.48 -14.46
CA SER A 247 -16.63 -7.36 -13.77
C SER A 247 -17.23 -8.02 -12.53
N ARG A 248 -17.98 -7.27 -11.70
CA ARG A 248 -18.72 -7.82 -10.55
C ARG A 248 -19.75 -8.86 -10.97
N GLN A 249 -20.43 -8.65 -12.09
CA GLN A 249 -21.39 -9.61 -12.63
C GLN A 249 -20.70 -10.90 -13.09
N LEU A 250 -19.58 -10.79 -13.82
CA LEU A 250 -18.77 -11.94 -14.22
C LEU A 250 -18.24 -12.72 -13.01
N LEU A 251 -17.71 -12.01 -12.01
CA LEU A 251 -17.22 -12.61 -10.77
C LEU A 251 -18.32 -13.37 -10.03
N ARG A 252 -19.53 -12.79 -9.96
CA ARG A 252 -20.70 -13.45 -9.37
C ARG A 252 -21.10 -14.70 -10.15
N GLN A 253 -21.09 -14.65 -11.47
CA GLN A 253 -21.41 -15.80 -12.32
C GLN A 253 -20.38 -16.92 -12.16
N ASP A 254 -19.08 -16.58 -12.12
CA ASP A 254 -18.02 -17.56 -11.87
C ASP A 254 -18.20 -18.23 -10.50
N TYR A 255 -18.44 -17.44 -9.46
CA TYR A 255 -18.73 -17.94 -8.12
C TYR A 255 -19.91 -18.92 -8.11
N LEU A 256 -21.05 -18.54 -8.68
CA LEU A 256 -22.24 -19.41 -8.72
C LEU A 256 -21.98 -20.70 -9.51
N ARG A 257 -21.24 -20.61 -10.62
CA ARG A 257 -20.81 -21.77 -11.41
C ARG A 257 -19.93 -22.71 -10.58
N ARG A 258 -18.95 -22.17 -9.86
CA ARG A 258 -18.03 -22.96 -9.01
C ARG A 258 -18.75 -23.62 -7.85
N VAL A 259 -19.68 -22.94 -7.18
CA VAL A 259 -20.56 -23.53 -6.16
C VAL A 259 -21.32 -24.71 -6.74
N LYS A 260 -22.04 -24.51 -7.87
CA LYS A 260 -22.82 -25.56 -8.51
C LYS A 260 -21.97 -26.78 -8.87
N ASN A 261 -20.78 -26.57 -9.44
CA ASN A 261 -19.89 -27.65 -9.84
C ASN A 261 -19.38 -28.45 -8.63
N LEU A 262 -18.97 -27.77 -7.55
CA LEU A 262 -18.52 -28.42 -6.33
C LEU A 262 -19.66 -29.18 -5.63
N GLU A 263 -20.88 -28.63 -5.61
CA GLU A 263 -22.05 -29.33 -5.07
C GLU A 263 -22.39 -30.61 -5.85
N VAL A 264 -22.31 -30.55 -7.18
CA VAL A 264 -22.56 -31.73 -8.04
C VAL A 264 -21.52 -32.82 -7.76
N GLN A 265 -20.23 -32.47 -7.70
CA GLN A 265 -19.16 -33.43 -7.39
C GLN A 265 -19.28 -34.00 -5.97
N TYR A 266 -19.66 -33.17 -5.00
CA TYR A 266 -19.92 -33.62 -3.63
C TYR A 266 -21.09 -34.61 -3.56
N LYS A 267 -22.21 -34.32 -4.24
CA LYS A 267 -23.38 -35.22 -4.32
C LYS A 267 -23.05 -36.52 -5.06
N ALA A 268 -22.19 -36.46 -6.07
CA ALA A 268 -21.68 -37.61 -6.80
C ALA A 268 -20.69 -38.47 -5.97
N LYS A 269 -20.25 -37.98 -4.81
CA LYS A 269 -19.23 -38.61 -3.93
C LYS A 269 -17.84 -38.69 -4.57
N ASP A 270 -17.52 -37.74 -5.45
CA ASP A 270 -16.17 -37.56 -6.01
C ASP A 270 -15.17 -37.13 -4.93
N PHE A 271 -15.65 -36.52 -3.85
CA PHE A 271 -14.93 -36.25 -2.61
C PHE A 271 -15.93 -36.15 -1.46
N ASP A 272 -15.44 -36.21 -0.22
CA ASP A 272 -16.25 -36.07 0.98
C ASP A 272 -15.98 -34.77 1.75
N LYS A 273 -16.68 -34.60 2.88
CA LYS A 273 -16.53 -33.43 3.75
C LYS A 273 -15.11 -33.26 4.27
N THR A 274 -14.40 -34.37 4.51
CA THR A 274 -13.00 -34.35 4.94
C THR A 274 -12.12 -33.78 3.84
N GLY A 275 -12.33 -34.20 2.59
CA GLY A 275 -11.62 -33.65 1.43
C GLY A 275 -11.79 -32.13 1.28
N LEU A 276 -13.02 -31.63 1.45
CA LEU A 276 -13.31 -30.18 1.43
C LEU A 276 -12.58 -29.44 2.56
N ARG A 277 -12.62 -29.98 3.77
CA ARG A 277 -11.97 -29.40 4.96
C ARG A 277 -10.45 -29.33 4.79
N GLU A 278 -9.81 -30.44 4.44
CA GLU A 278 -8.35 -30.50 4.30
C GLU A 278 -7.87 -29.60 3.16
N THR A 279 -8.59 -29.58 2.03
CA THR A 279 -8.30 -28.66 0.92
C THR A 279 -8.36 -27.20 1.36
N LEU A 280 -9.38 -26.82 2.13
CA LEU A 280 -9.50 -25.47 2.68
C LEU A 280 -8.33 -25.11 3.62
N LEU A 281 -7.92 -26.03 4.50
CA LEU A 281 -6.82 -25.81 5.43
C LEU A 281 -5.47 -25.70 4.72
N GLU A 282 -5.23 -26.53 3.70
CA GLU A 282 -4.01 -26.48 2.89
C GLU A 282 -3.91 -25.17 2.09
N GLU A 283 -4.96 -24.80 1.34
CA GLU A 283 -4.93 -23.55 0.58
C GLU A 283 -4.84 -22.32 1.49
N TRP A 284 -5.41 -22.37 2.70
CA TRP A 284 -5.21 -21.30 3.68
C TRP A 284 -3.76 -21.16 4.12
N LYS A 285 -3.09 -22.27 4.47
CA LYS A 285 -1.67 -22.26 4.85
C LYS A 285 -0.82 -21.67 3.73
N HIS A 286 -1.09 -22.05 2.48
CA HIS A 286 -0.40 -21.46 1.33
C HIS A 286 -0.72 -19.97 1.17
N SER A 287 -1.98 -19.57 1.23
CA SER A 287 -2.39 -18.18 1.04
C SER A 287 -1.84 -17.23 2.11
N PHE A 288 -1.71 -17.69 3.37
CA PHE A 288 -1.21 -16.86 4.46
C PHE A 288 0.33 -16.77 4.48
N ASN A 289 1.02 -17.86 4.14
CA ASN A 289 2.48 -17.88 4.07
C ASN A 289 3.04 -17.03 2.92
N TYR A 290 2.26 -16.80 1.87
CA TYR A 290 2.68 -16.03 0.68
C TYR A 290 2.04 -14.64 0.58
N HIS A 291 1.42 -14.15 1.66
CA HIS A 291 0.51 -12.99 1.68
C HIS A 291 -0.76 -13.21 0.85
N LEU A 292 -1.94 -12.93 1.42
CA LEU A 292 -3.20 -13.06 0.69
C LEU A 292 -3.14 -12.20 -0.57
N ARG A 293 -3.07 -12.85 -1.72
CA ARG A 293 -3.09 -12.20 -3.01
C ARG A 293 -4.55 -11.94 -3.36
N VAL A 294 -5.03 -10.78 -2.97
CA VAL A 294 -6.36 -10.34 -3.37
C VAL A 294 -6.18 -9.43 -4.60
N PRO A 295 -6.73 -9.79 -5.77
CA PRO A 295 -6.61 -8.97 -6.97
C PRO A 295 -7.39 -7.65 -6.87
N TYR A 296 -8.19 -7.49 -5.81
CA TYR A 296 -8.98 -6.30 -5.52
C TYR A 296 -8.45 -5.65 -4.25
N ALA A 297 -8.11 -4.36 -4.33
CA ALA A 297 -7.64 -3.58 -3.18
C ALA A 297 -8.80 -3.19 -2.26
N GLY A 298 -8.55 -3.17 -0.95
CA GLY A 298 -9.48 -2.66 0.08
C GLY A 298 -10.43 -3.69 0.69
N ILE A 299 -10.44 -4.92 0.17
CA ILE A 299 -11.32 -6.00 0.67
C ILE A 299 -10.60 -7.01 1.58
N GLU A 300 -9.31 -6.80 1.88
CA GLU A 300 -8.44 -7.76 2.55
C GLU A 300 -8.95 -8.09 3.96
N HIS A 301 -9.40 -7.09 4.72
CA HIS A 301 -9.84 -7.28 6.11
C HIS A 301 -11.19 -8.00 6.21
N GLY A 302 -12.14 -7.69 5.32
CA GLY A 302 -13.45 -8.35 5.27
C GLY A 302 -13.31 -9.82 4.87
N ILE A 303 -12.50 -10.08 3.84
CA ILE A 303 -12.18 -11.42 3.36
C ILE A 303 -11.48 -12.25 4.42
N GLN A 304 -10.46 -11.68 5.09
CA GLN A 304 -9.75 -12.38 6.16
C GLN A 304 -10.68 -12.80 7.29
N LYS A 305 -11.63 -11.94 7.69
CA LYS A 305 -12.62 -12.28 8.74
C LYS A 305 -13.53 -13.44 8.31
N PHE A 306 -13.99 -13.43 7.06
CA PHE A 306 -14.80 -14.50 6.49
C PHE A 306 -14.04 -15.83 6.47
N PHE A 307 -12.82 -15.87 5.91
CA PHE A 307 -12.03 -17.10 5.87
C PHE A 307 -11.64 -17.59 7.26
N ARG A 308 -11.22 -16.70 8.17
CA ARG A 308 -10.90 -17.05 9.58
C ARG A 308 -12.09 -17.71 10.28
N ARG A 309 -13.32 -17.25 10.03
CA ARG A 309 -14.53 -17.88 10.58
C ARG A 309 -14.66 -19.32 10.07
N ASN A 310 -14.58 -19.53 8.75
CA ASN A 310 -14.75 -20.85 8.15
C ASN A 310 -13.60 -21.82 8.49
N ILE A 311 -12.38 -21.32 8.67
CA ILE A 311 -11.25 -22.10 9.19
C ILE A 311 -11.42 -22.40 10.67
N GLY A 312 -11.96 -21.47 11.45
CA GLY A 312 -12.36 -21.73 12.84
C GLY A 312 -13.38 -22.86 12.92
N LEU A 313 -14.33 -22.94 11.99
CA LEU A 313 -15.26 -24.06 11.86
C LEU A 313 -14.56 -25.36 11.44
N ALA A 314 -13.60 -25.28 10.51
CA ALA A 314 -12.80 -26.43 10.10
C ALA A 314 -11.90 -26.97 11.23
N ASN A 315 -11.39 -26.11 12.11
CA ASN A 315 -10.49 -26.51 13.20
C ASN A 315 -11.25 -26.96 14.47
N LYS A 316 -12.49 -26.51 14.69
CA LYS A 316 -13.26 -26.88 15.88
C LYS A 316 -13.90 -28.27 15.74
N HIS A 317 -13.41 -29.23 16.52
CA HIS A 317 -14.14 -30.44 16.91
C HIS A 317 -14.36 -30.61 18.43
N GLU A 318 -14.03 -29.62 19.29
CA GLU A 318 -14.22 -29.75 20.74
C GLU A 318 -15.31 -28.82 21.31
N ALA A 319 -16.32 -29.48 21.90
CA ALA A 319 -17.26 -29.00 22.92
C ALA A 319 -18.04 -27.70 22.65
N THR A 320 -19.08 -27.80 21.84
CA THR A 320 -20.37 -27.25 22.26
C THR A 320 -21.36 -28.40 22.36
N ASN A 321 -21.83 -28.70 23.58
CA ASN A 321 -22.97 -29.56 23.87
C ASN A 321 -24.26 -28.97 23.29
N ILE A 322 -24.30 -28.75 21.98
CA ILE A 322 -25.51 -28.44 21.24
C ILE A 322 -25.85 -29.75 20.56
N LYS A 323 -26.96 -30.36 20.99
CA LYS A 323 -27.52 -31.54 20.32
C LYS A 323 -27.56 -31.24 18.81
N PRO A 324 -26.94 -32.09 17.96
CA PRO A 324 -26.99 -31.86 16.53
C PRO A 324 -28.44 -31.98 16.08
N GLN A 325 -29.07 -30.85 15.77
CA GLN A 325 -30.24 -30.84 14.90
C GLN A 325 -29.82 -31.45 13.56
N ARG A 326 -30.71 -32.23 12.96
CA ARG A 326 -30.44 -33.26 11.96
C ARG A 326 -29.82 -32.80 10.62
N ASP A 327 -29.48 -31.53 10.43
CA ASP A 327 -28.87 -30.97 9.20
C ASP A 327 -27.50 -30.28 9.41
N TYR A 328 -26.94 -30.27 10.63
CA TYR A 328 -25.69 -29.53 10.91
C TYR A 328 -24.49 -29.98 10.06
N GLN A 329 -24.44 -31.26 9.69
CA GLN A 329 -23.33 -31.81 8.91
C GLN A 329 -23.30 -31.34 7.46
N ASP A 330 -24.47 -31.22 6.83
CA ASP A 330 -24.64 -30.75 5.45
C ASP A 330 -24.40 -29.24 5.35
N HIS A 331 -24.82 -28.47 6.35
CA HIS A 331 -24.51 -27.04 6.42
C HIS A 331 -23.00 -26.76 6.45
N THR A 332 -22.21 -27.57 7.17
CA THR A 332 -20.75 -27.37 7.19
C THR A 332 -20.10 -27.68 5.84
N ALA A 333 -20.57 -28.71 5.13
CA ALA A 333 -20.03 -29.07 3.82
C ALA A 333 -20.34 -27.98 2.78
N LEU A 334 -21.56 -27.45 2.81
CA LEU A 334 -21.96 -26.29 2.00
C LEU A 334 -21.12 -25.06 2.32
N ASP A 335 -20.87 -24.76 3.60
CA ASP A 335 -20.01 -23.65 4.00
C ASP A 335 -18.59 -23.79 3.43
N PHE A 336 -18.02 -25.00 3.42
CA PHE A 336 -16.72 -25.26 2.79
C PHE A 336 -16.77 -25.10 1.27
N ILE A 337 -17.81 -25.60 0.61
CA ILE A 337 -18.01 -25.42 -0.84
C ILE A 337 -18.06 -23.94 -1.18
N HIS A 338 -18.86 -23.14 -0.47
CA HIS A 338 -18.95 -21.70 -0.68
C HIS A 338 -17.61 -21.01 -0.44
N THR A 339 -16.89 -21.41 0.61
CA THR A 339 -15.57 -20.83 0.95
C THR A 339 -14.53 -21.13 -0.12
N ILE A 340 -14.47 -22.37 -0.63
CA ILE A 340 -13.56 -22.77 -1.70
C ILE A 340 -13.94 -22.08 -3.01
N ALA A 341 -15.23 -22.07 -3.37
CA ALA A 341 -15.72 -21.39 -4.56
C ALA A 341 -15.38 -19.89 -4.53
N GLN A 342 -15.57 -19.24 -3.39
CA GLN A 342 -15.21 -17.83 -3.20
C GLN A 342 -13.69 -17.61 -3.30
N GLY A 343 -12.88 -18.47 -2.68
CA GLY A 343 -11.43 -18.41 -2.77
C GLY A 343 -10.91 -18.57 -4.19
N LEU A 344 -11.48 -19.50 -4.97
CA LEU A 344 -11.17 -19.68 -6.39
C LEU A 344 -11.60 -18.48 -7.24
N SER A 345 -12.83 -18.00 -7.05
CA SER A 345 -13.39 -16.88 -7.84
C SER A 345 -12.60 -15.59 -7.62
N LEU A 346 -12.13 -15.37 -6.39
CA LEU A 346 -11.31 -14.22 -6.02
C LEU A 346 -9.82 -14.41 -6.34
N GLY A 347 -9.42 -15.54 -6.92
CA GLY A 347 -8.01 -15.84 -7.23
C GLY A 347 -7.12 -16.01 -6.00
N ILE A 348 -7.70 -16.18 -4.82
CA ILE A 348 -6.99 -16.42 -3.56
C ILE A 348 -6.48 -17.86 -3.51
N PHE A 349 -7.30 -18.80 -3.98
CA PHE A 349 -6.93 -20.22 -4.08
C PHE A 349 -6.48 -20.55 -5.50
N ASN A 350 -5.48 -21.44 -5.60
CA ASN A 350 -5.03 -21.92 -6.90
C ASN A 350 -5.91 -23.10 -7.36
N GLU A 351 -6.45 -22.98 -8.55
CA GLU A 351 -7.40 -23.95 -9.10
C GLU A 351 -6.81 -25.36 -9.23
N ASP A 352 -5.61 -25.47 -9.80
CA ASP A 352 -4.95 -26.77 -10.00
C ASP A 352 -4.66 -27.47 -8.67
N ARG A 353 -4.20 -26.72 -7.66
CA ARG A 353 -3.95 -27.27 -6.32
C ARG A 353 -5.23 -27.69 -5.62
N VAL A 354 -6.28 -26.85 -5.66
CA VAL A 354 -7.58 -27.17 -5.06
C VAL A 354 -8.11 -28.49 -5.62
N PHE A 355 -8.16 -28.64 -6.94
CA PHE A 355 -8.70 -29.85 -7.55
C PHE A 355 -7.77 -31.06 -7.41
N ALA A 356 -6.45 -30.86 -7.40
CA ALA A 356 -5.51 -31.94 -7.07
C ALA A 356 -5.71 -32.45 -5.64
N ASN A 357 -5.94 -31.54 -4.69
CA ASN A 357 -6.18 -31.89 -3.29
C ASN A 357 -7.51 -32.60 -3.10
N LEU A 358 -8.59 -32.12 -3.71
CA LEU A 358 -9.90 -32.79 -3.64
C LEU A 358 -9.82 -34.23 -4.18
N LYS A 359 -9.09 -34.47 -5.27
CA LYS A 359 -8.90 -35.81 -5.84
C LYS A 359 -8.21 -36.79 -4.90
N LYS A 360 -7.29 -36.34 -4.03
CA LYS A 360 -6.65 -37.22 -3.03
C LYS A 360 -7.67 -37.88 -2.10
N TYR A 361 -8.79 -37.20 -1.85
CA TYR A 361 -9.85 -37.66 -0.96
C TYR A 361 -11.06 -38.25 -1.70
N SER A 362 -10.89 -38.59 -2.99
CA SER A 362 -11.91 -39.31 -3.75
C SER A 362 -12.12 -40.74 -3.24
N SER A 363 -13.36 -41.20 -3.33
CA SER A 363 -13.79 -42.54 -2.97
C SER A 363 -13.06 -43.65 -3.76
N GLU A 364 -12.49 -43.34 -4.93
CA GLU A 364 -11.64 -44.24 -5.71
C GLU A 364 -10.25 -44.44 -5.09
N ASN A 365 -9.67 -43.41 -4.49
CA ASN A 365 -8.35 -43.50 -3.83
C ASN A 365 -8.42 -44.18 -2.46
N LYS A 366 -9.57 -44.13 -1.77
CA LYS A 366 -9.79 -44.91 -0.53
C LYS A 366 -9.88 -46.43 -0.75
N LYS A 367 -10.06 -46.90 -1.98
CA LYS A 367 -10.03 -48.34 -2.32
C LYS A 367 -8.62 -48.88 -2.61
N GLN A 368 -7.60 -48.02 -2.66
CA GLN A 368 -6.21 -48.40 -2.94
C GLN A 368 -5.30 -48.44 -1.71
N GLU A 369 -5.79 -48.13 -0.50
CA GLU A 369 -5.09 -48.55 0.71
C GLU A 369 -5.40 -50.04 0.95
N PRO A 370 -4.42 -50.96 0.79
CA PRO A 370 -4.66 -52.35 1.14
C PRO A 370 -4.91 -52.43 2.64
N SER A 371 -5.97 -53.15 3.00
CA SER A 371 -6.28 -53.56 4.37
C SER A 371 -5.08 -54.28 4.98
N ALA A 372 -4.21 -53.55 5.67
CA ALA A 372 -3.26 -54.12 6.61
C ALA A 372 -4.04 -54.59 7.85
N GLY A 373 -4.68 -55.74 7.71
CA GLY A 373 -5.38 -56.39 8.81
C GLY A 373 -6.01 -57.70 8.38
N MET A 374 -5.26 -58.80 8.50
CA MET A 374 -5.72 -60.00 9.21
C MET A 374 -4.56 -60.99 9.41
N ARG A 375 -4.25 -61.27 10.66
CA ARG A 375 -3.38 -62.37 11.13
C ARG A 375 -3.95 -63.74 10.75
N MET A 376 -3.08 -64.73 10.60
CA MET A 376 -3.12 -66.12 11.15
C MET A 376 -2.11 -66.96 10.34
N ARG A 377 -1.17 -67.73 10.89
CA ARG A 377 -0.97 -68.35 12.20
C ARG A 377 0.48 -68.26 12.64
#